data_AF-A0A4U8SXV2-F1
#
_entry.id   AF-A0A4U8SXV2-F1
#
_cell.length_a   1.000
_cell.length_b   1.000
_cell.length_c   1.000
_cell.angle_alpha   90.00
_cell.angle_beta   90.00
_cell.angle_gamma   90.00
#
_symmetry.space_group_name_H-M   'P 1'
#
loop_
_entity.id
_entity.type
_entity.pdbx_description
1 polymer ?
#
loop_
_entity_poly.entity_id
_entity_poly.type
_entity_poly.pdbx_seq_one_letter_code
_entity_poly.pdbx_strand_id
1 'polypeptide(L)'
;MKLESYHYGFLERLWLKLEARSMDKNTERIVMLLPVLLFMQKEQLESLLDELPKILSSYLKPHLVQRVFAHIVLKLKEYTKNEQLFIQERQKAFECLAENIQLYAIVLDMFDSNKSPDSLDLIEQIVRKKFDKDYQLDKKNLRLLHYQEKHCGA
;
A
#
# COMPACT_ATOMS: atom_id res chain seq x y z
N MET A 1 -9.50 -18.32 2.41
CA MET A 1 -10.98 -18.14 2.51
C MET A 1 -11.48 -17.34 1.30
N LYS A 2 -12.69 -17.56 0.79
CA LYS A 2 -13.21 -16.84 -0.40
C LYS A 2 -13.66 -15.41 -0.05
N LEU A 3 -13.36 -14.42 -0.90
CA LEU A 3 -13.77 -13.01 -0.68
C LEU A 3 -15.29 -12.86 -0.47
N GLU A 4 -16.10 -13.70 -1.13
CA GLU A 4 -17.55 -13.65 -1.05
C GLU A 4 -18.12 -14.03 0.32
N SER A 5 -17.41 -14.84 1.11
CA SER A 5 -17.90 -15.31 2.43
C SER A 5 -17.97 -14.22 3.49
N TYR A 6 -17.30 -13.07 3.28
CA TYR A 6 -17.30 -11.97 4.23
C TYR A 6 -18.52 -11.06 4.07
N HIS A 7 -19.60 -11.33 4.80
CA HIS A 7 -20.78 -10.47 4.80
C HIS A 7 -20.66 -9.35 5.83
N TYR A 8 -20.64 -8.11 5.35
CA TYR A 8 -20.72 -6.89 6.18
C TYR A 8 -22.01 -6.13 5.86
N GLY A 9 -22.75 -5.80 6.92
CA GLY A 9 -24.01 -5.08 6.86
C GLY A 9 -23.84 -3.61 6.49
N PHE A 10 -24.95 -2.95 6.10
CA PHE A 10 -24.94 -1.54 5.70
C PHE A 10 -24.51 -0.60 6.85
N LEU A 11 -24.87 -0.95 8.09
CA LEU A 11 -24.50 -0.22 9.30
C LEU A 11 -23.01 -0.36 9.62
N GLU A 12 -22.43 -1.55 9.44
CA GLU A 12 -20.99 -1.77 9.62
C GLU A 12 -20.18 -0.97 8.61
N ARG A 13 -20.64 -0.88 7.35
CA ARG A 13 -19.99 -0.05 6.31
C ARG A 13 -20.00 1.43 6.65
N LEU A 14 -21.13 1.94 7.18
CA LEU A 14 -21.27 3.33 7.60
C LEU A 14 -20.42 3.62 8.84
N TRP A 15 -20.39 2.70 9.80
CA TRP A 15 -19.59 2.82 11.02
C TRP A 15 -18.09 2.81 10.71
N LEU A 16 -17.64 1.90 9.84
CA LEU A 16 -16.27 1.83 9.32
C LEU A 16 -15.89 3.13 8.58
N LYS A 17 -16.77 3.68 7.72
CA LYS A 17 -16.53 4.98 7.05
C LYS A 17 -16.40 6.16 8.03
N LEU A 18 -17.12 6.14 9.15
CA LEU A 18 -17.05 7.18 10.16
C LEU A 18 -15.78 7.03 11.03
N GLU A 19 -15.37 5.80 11.35
CA GLU A 19 -14.14 5.53 12.11
C GLU A 19 -12.85 5.78 11.31
N ALA A 20 -12.88 5.65 9.99
CA ALA A 20 -11.76 6.02 9.13
C ALA A 20 -11.30 7.48 9.33
N ARG A 21 -12.19 8.38 9.80
CA ARG A 21 -11.85 9.77 10.14
C ARG A 21 -11.07 9.94 11.46
N SER A 22 -11.06 8.94 12.35
CA SER A 22 -10.31 8.98 13.62
C SER A 22 -9.09 8.07 13.61
N MET A 23 -8.79 7.41 12.49
CA MET A 23 -7.60 6.59 12.33
C MET A 23 -6.33 7.44 12.36
N ASP A 24 -5.28 6.89 12.96
CA ASP A 24 -3.94 7.47 12.85
C ASP A 24 -3.47 7.44 11.39
N LYS A 25 -2.69 8.45 10.98
CA LYS A 25 -2.25 8.65 9.59
C LYS A 25 -1.58 7.41 8.99
N ASN A 26 -0.84 6.65 9.81
CA ASN A 26 -0.21 5.42 9.34
C ASN A 26 -1.24 4.33 9.00
N THR A 27 -2.29 4.20 9.82
CA THR A 27 -3.36 3.21 9.61
C THR A 27 -4.20 3.56 8.39
N GLU A 28 -4.50 4.86 8.18
CA GLU A 28 -5.21 5.34 7.00
C GLU A 28 -4.44 5.00 5.71
N ARG A 29 -3.12 5.20 5.72
CA ARG A 29 -2.24 4.85 4.59
C ARG A 29 -2.22 3.36 4.31
N ILE A 30 -2.19 2.53 5.36
CA ILE A 30 -2.27 1.05 5.24
C ILE A 30 -3.61 0.63 4.61
N VAL A 31 -4.73 1.22 5.06
CA VAL A 31 -6.08 0.98 4.51
C VAL A 31 -6.21 1.46 3.05
N MET A 32 -5.45 2.49 2.65
CA MET A 32 -5.39 2.94 1.26
C MET A 32 -4.55 2.00 0.38
N LEU A 33 -3.40 1.56 0.88
CA LEU A 33 -2.38 0.84 0.13
C LEU A 33 -2.74 -0.64 -0.07
N LEU A 34 -3.05 -1.36 1.02
CA LEU A 34 -3.21 -2.81 1.00
C LEU A 34 -4.31 -3.34 0.07
N PRO A 35 -5.51 -2.73 -0.02
CA PRO A 35 -6.54 -3.21 -0.95
C PRO A 35 -6.08 -3.16 -2.41
N VAL A 36 -5.33 -2.12 -2.77
CA VAL A 36 -4.79 -1.97 -4.13
C VAL A 36 -3.80 -3.09 -4.43
N LEU A 37 -2.86 -3.34 -3.51
CA LEU A 37 -1.84 -4.38 -3.67
C LEU A 37 -2.44 -5.79 -3.75
N LEU A 38 -3.43 -6.07 -2.89
CA LEU A 38 -4.18 -7.32 -2.92
C LEU A 38 -4.97 -7.49 -4.21
N PHE A 39 -5.59 -6.42 -4.71
CA PHE A 39 -6.34 -6.48 -5.97
C PHE A 39 -5.46 -6.55 -7.21
N MET A 40 -4.18 -6.17 -7.12
CA MET A 40 -3.21 -6.45 -8.19
C MET A 40 -2.86 -7.94 -8.25
N GLN A 41 -2.91 -8.64 -7.12
CA GLN A 41 -2.60 -10.07 -7.00
C GLN A 41 -3.87 -10.94 -6.96
N LYS A 42 -4.84 -10.69 -7.86
CA LYS A 42 -6.16 -11.35 -7.82
C LYS A 42 -6.06 -12.89 -7.79
N GLU A 43 -5.06 -13.45 -8.46
CA GLU A 43 -4.84 -14.90 -8.53
C GLU A 43 -4.44 -15.53 -7.18
N GLN A 44 -3.78 -14.75 -6.31
CA GLN A 44 -3.31 -15.19 -4.99
C GLN A 44 -4.08 -14.56 -3.83
N LEU A 45 -5.13 -13.80 -4.15
CA LEU A 45 -5.89 -12.98 -3.21
C LEU A 45 -6.39 -13.79 -2.01
N GLU A 46 -6.88 -15.01 -2.23
CA GLU A 46 -7.40 -15.84 -1.14
C GLU A 46 -6.33 -16.28 -0.14
N SER A 47 -5.13 -16.63 -0.63
CA SER A 47 -3.99 -16.99 0.21
C SER A 47 -3.50 -15.78 1.00
N LEU A 48 -3.41 -14.62 0.33
CA LEU A 48 -2.98 -13.38 0.96
C LEU A 48 -3.98 -12.90 2.01
N LEU A 49 -5.28 -13.05 1.78
CA LEU A 49 -6.31 -12.72 2.77
C LEU A 49 -6.22 -13.58 4.03
N ASP A 50 -5.78 -14.83 3.93
CA ASP A 50 -5.61 -15.71 5.11
C ASP A 50 -4.35 -15.34 5.91
N GLU A 51 -3.31 -14.84 5.25
CA GLU A 51 -2.06 -14.37 5.88
C GLU A 51 -2.13 -12.92 6.38
N LEU A 52 -3.02 -12.10 5.79
CA LEU A 52 -3.14 -10.67 6.03
C LEU A 52 -3.30 -10.27 7.51
N PRO A 53 -4.12 -10.94 8.34
CA PRO A 53 -4.20 -10.60 9.77
C PRO A 53 -2.86 -10.74 10.51
N LYS A 54 -2.02 -11.70 10.11
CA LYS A 54 -0.69 -11.90 10.70
C LYS A 54 0.24 -10.76 10.30
N ILE A 55 0.26 -10.41 9.01
CA ILE A 55 1.05 -9.27 8.49
C ILE A 55 0.62 -7.97 9.20
N LEU A 56 -0.69 -7.68 9.23
CA LEU A 56 -1.23 -6.49 9.88
C LEU A 56 -0.87 -6.42 11.38
N SER A 57 -0.77 -7.54 12.08
CA SER A 57 -0.43 -7.56 13.51
C SER A 57 1.01 -7.09 13.81
N SER A 58 1.91 -7.15 12.83
CA SER A 58 3.26 -6.62 12.92
C SER A 58 3.31 -5.08 12.80
N TYR A 59 2.29 -4.48 12.17
CA TYR A 59 2.26 -3.05 11.85
C TYR A 59 1.19 -2.26 12.61
N LEU A 60 0.20 -2.95 13.18
CA LEU A 60 -0.95 -2.35 13.84
C LEU A 60 -1.18 -2.93 15.23
N LYS A 61 -1.83 -2.14 16.08
CA LYS A 61 -2.29 -2.61 17.38
C LYS A 61 -3.33 -3.73 17.21
N PRO A 62 -3.38 -4.74 18.08
CA PRO A 62 -4.27 -5.91 17.93
C PRO A 62 -5.75 -5.57 17.73
N HIS A 63 -6.26 -4.54 18.40
CA HIS A 63 -7.66 -4.10 18.27
C HIS A 63 -7.99 -3.42 16.94
N LEU A 64 -6.98 -2.98 16.18
CA LEU A 64 -7.13 -2.36 14.86
C LEU A 64 -7.02 -3.37 13.71
N VAL A 65 -6.34 -4.51 13.93
CA VAL A 65 -6.09 -5.53 12.89
C VAL A 65 -7.40 -6.00 12.26
N GLN A 66 -8.37 -6.44 13.06
CA GLN A 66 -9.66 -6.92 12.55
C GLN A 66 -10.45 -5.81 11.84
N ARG A 67 -10.31 -4.56 12.28
CA ARG A 67 -11.01 -3.40 11.70
C ARG A 67 -10.43 -3.04 10.34
N VAL A 68 -9.12 -2.96 10.25
CA VAL A 68 -8.39 -2.69 8.99
C VAL A 68 -8.64 -3.83 8.00
N PHE A 69 -8.62 -5.07 8.47
CA PHE A 69 -8.97 -6.23 7.65
C PHE A 69 -10.38 -6.09 7.04
N ALA A 70 -11.39 -5.75 7.85
CA ALA A 70 -12.76 -5.53 7.36
C ALA A 70 -12.84 -4.41 6.31
N HIS A 71 -12.15 -3.30 6.53
CA HIS A 71 -12.04 -2.20 5.57
C HIS A 71 -11.43 -2.65 4.24
N ILE A 72 -10.37 -3.44 4.29
CA ILE A 72 -9.68 -3.94 3.10
C ILE A 72 -10.61 -4.83 2.30
N VAL A 73 -11.29 -5.77 2.95
CA VAL A 73 -12.26 -6.67 2.31
C VAL A 73 -13.40 -5.89 1.65
N LEU A 74 -13.91 -4.84 2.31
CA LEU A 74 -14.95 -3.98 1.73
C LEU A 74 -14.46 -3.27 0.47
N LYS A 75 -13.27 -2.66 0.50
CA LYS A 75 -12.69 -2.01 -0.68
C LYS A 75 -12.45 -2.97 -1.82
N LEU A 76 -11.97 -4.18 -1.54
CA LEU A 76 -11.81 -5.22 -2.56
C LEU A 76 -13.15 -5.57 -3.25
N LYS A 77 -14.24 -5.64 -2.48
CA LYS A 77 -15.60 -5.83 -3.03
C LYS A 77 -16.12 -4.63 -3.81
N GLU A 78 -15.64 -3.42 -3.52
CA GLU A 78 -15.96 -2.23 -4.31
C GLU A 78 -15.18 -2.24 -5.63
N TYR A 79 -13.91 -2.64 -5.62
CA TYR A 79 -13.07 -2.74 -6.82
C TYR A 79 -13.56 -3.81 -7.80
N THR A 80 -14.11 -4.93 -7.33
CA THR A 80 -14.73 -5.92 -8.22
C THR A 80 -15.97 -5.38 -8.93
N LYS A 81 -16.65 -4.38 -8.35
CA LYS A 81 -17.84 -3.76 -8.94
C LYS A 81 -17.53 -2.51 -9.76
N ASN A 82 -16.44 -1.82 -9.44
CA ASN A 82 -16.04 -0.57 -10.06
C ASN A 82 -14.53 -0.53 -10.30
N GLU A 83 -14.12 -0.89 -11.51
CA GLU A 83 -12.72 -0.89 -11.92
C GLU A 83 -12.12 0.53 -12.02
N GLN A 84 -12.93 1.54 -12.35
CA GLN A 84 -12.46 2.92 -12.40
C GLN A 84 -12.04 3.43 -11.03
N LEU A 85 -12.77 3.02 -9.98
CA LEU A 85 -12.41 3.32 -8.59
C LEU A 85 -11.04 2.73 -8.25
N PHE A 86 -10.77 1.49 -8.67
CA PHE A 86 -9.47 0.86 -8.48
C PHE A 86 -8.34 1.64 -9.18
N ILE A 87 -8.52 2.05 -10.43
CA ILE A 87 -7.49 2.81 -11.17
C ILE A 87 -7.14 4.11 -10.45
N GLN A 88 -8.15 4.83 -9.96
CA GLN A 88 -7.96 6.09 -9.22
C GLN A 88 -7.24 5.87 -7.89
N GLU A 89 -7.67 4.89 -7.10
CA GLU A 89 -7.06 4.61 -5.80
C GLU A 89 -5.66 4.01 -5.92
N ARG A 90 -5.40 3.23 -6.98
CA ARG A 90 -4.06 2.72 -7.29
C ARG A 90 -3.06 3.85 -7.50
N GLN A 91 -3.44 4.88 -8.25
CA GLN A 91 -2.57 6.04 -8.47
C GLN A 91 -2.23 6.73 -7.14
N LYS A 92 -3.23 6.97 -6.28
CA LYS A 92 -3.05 7.56 -4.95
C LYS A 92 -2.19 6.71 -4.03
N ALA A 93 -2.38 5.39 -4.05
CA ALA A 93 -1.58 4.45 -3.25
C ALA A 93 -0.11 4.51 -3.67
N PHE A 94 0.20 4.59 -4.97
CA PHE A 94 1.58 4.73 -5.44
C PHE A 94 2.18 6.11 -5.16
N GLU A 95 1.39 7.18 -5.13
CA GLU A 95 1.84 8.50 -4.64
C GLU A 95 2.22 8.42 -3.17
N CYS A 96 1.34 7.84 -2.35
CA CYS A 96 1.58 7.67 -0.92
C CYS A 96 2.82 6.81 -0.63
N LEU A 97 3.04 5.76 -1.41
CA LEU A 97 4.21 4.88 -1.29
C LEU A 97 5.51 5.60 -1.67
N ALA A 98 5.49 6.40 -2.73
CA ALA A 98 6.67 7.20 -3.13
C ALA A 98 7.03 8.26 -2.09
N GLU A 99 6.02 8.88 -1.45
CA GLU A 99 6.22 9.87 -0.38
C GLU A 99 6.63 9.25 0.96
N ASN A 100 6.34 7.96 1.18
CA ASN A 100 6.60 7.29 2.45
C ASN A 100 7.21 5.90 2.26
N ILE A 101 8.53 5.89 2.15
CA ILE A 101 9.32 4.67 1.93
C ILE A 101 9.19 3.64 3.07
N GLN A 102 8.78 4.05 4.28
CA GLN A 102 8.56 3.12 5.39
C GLN A 102 7.38 2.18 5.13
N LEU A 103 6.40 2.62 4.31
CA LEU A 103 5.33 1.76 3.85
C LEU A 103 5.83 0.68 2.88
N TYR A 104 7.02 0.81 2.32
CA TYR A 104 7.57 -0.21 1.43
C TYR A 104 7.86 -1.53 2.18
N ALA A 105 8.13 -1.48 3.48
CA ALA A 105 8.29 -2.69 4.30
C ALA A 105 7.01 -3.56 4.29
N ILE A 106 5.83 -2.95 4.39
CA ILE A 106 4.56 -3.71 4.31
C ILE A 106 4.31 -4.24 2.89
N VAL A 107 4.83 -3.57 1.86
CA VAL A 107 4.80 -4.08 0.48
C VAL A 107 5.65 -5.34 0.41
N LEU A 108 6.90 -5.28 0.86
CA LEU A 108 7.80 -6.44 0.84
C LEU A 108 7.22 -7.62 1.62
N ASP A 109 6.63 -7.38 2.80
CA ASP A 109 6.00 -8.46 3.59
C ASP A 109 4.74 -9.03 2.93
N MET A 110 4.02 -8.24 2.14
CA MET A 110 2.84 -8.67 1.36
C MET A 110 3.22 -9.42 0.08
N PHE A 111 4.39 -9.13 -0.45
CA PHE A 111 4.98 -9.76 -1.62
C PHE A 111 6.12 -10.65 -1.13
N ASP A 112 5.76 -11.67 -0.35
CA ASP A 112 6.69 -12.69 0.11
C ASP A 112 7.47 -13.20 -1.10
N SER A 113 8.81 -13.07 -1.04
CA SER A 113 9.73 -12.81 -2.16
C SER A 113 9.82 -13.93 -3.22
N ASN A 114 8.99 -14.96 -3.10
CA ASN A 114 8.96 -16.15 -3.94
C ASN A 114 7.61 -16.39 -4.65
N LYS A 115 6.54 -15.62 -4.37
CA LYS A 115 5.20 -15.93 -4.89
C LYS A 115 4.76 -15.07 -6.08
N SER A 116 5.22 -13.82 -6.23
CA SER A 116 4.80 -12.93 -7.33
C SER A 116 5.88 -11.88 -7.70
N PRO A 117 6.97 -12.29 -8.38
CA PRO A 117 8.08 -11.39 -8.71
C PRO A 117 7.66 -10.25 -9.65
N ASP A 118 6.83 -10.51 -10.65
CA ASP A 118 6.46 -9.53 -11.68
C ASP A 118 5.69 -8.32 -11.12
N SER A 119 4.86 -8.54 -10.09
CA SER A 119 4.06 -7.48 -9.48
C SER A 119 4.88 -6.61 -8.52
N LEU A 120 5.86 -7.20 -7.83
CA LEU A 120 6.80 -6.47 -6.98
C LEU A 120 7.74 -5.62 -7.83
N ASP A 121 8.27 -6.15 -8.93
CA ASP A 121 9.11 -5.41 -9.88
C ASP A 121 8.37 -4.21 -10.48
N LEU A 122 7.08 -4.37 -10.82
CA LEU A 122 6.26 -3.26 -11.29
C LEU A 122 6.13 -2.15 -10.24
N ILE A 123 5.88 -2.52 -8.98
CA ILE A 123 5.75 -1.55 -7.88
C ILE A 123 7.10 -0.87 -7.62
N GLU A 124 8.20 -1.64 -7.58
CA GLU A 124 9.55 -1.11 -7.43
C GLU A 124 9.88 -0.12 -8.55
N GLN A 125 9.62 -0.46 -9.80
CA GLN A 125 9.86 0.43 -10.93
C GLN A 125 9.01 1.71 -10.86
N ILE A 126 7.75 1.62 -10.44
CA ILE A 126 6.87 2.80 -10.33
C ILE A 126 7.33 3.70 -9.19
N VAL A 127 7.63 3.13 -8.02
CA VAL A 127 8.14 3.88 -6.86
C VAL A 127 9.47 4.52 -7.20
N ARG A 128 10.40 3.76 -7.80
CA ARG A 128 11.71 4.26 -8.22
C ARG A 128 11.59 5.35 -9.29
N LYS A 129 10.75 5.19 -10.31
CA LYS A 129 10.53 6.24 -11.31
C LYS A 129 9.94 7.51 -10.71
N LYS A 130 9.02 7.41 -9.74
CA LYS A 130 8.48 8.58 -9.05
C LYS A 130 9.50 9.22 -8.13
N PHE A 131 10.18 8.41 -7.33
CA PHE A 131 11.25 8.89 -6.46
C PHE A 131 12.35 9.55 -7.28
N ASP A 132 12.82 8.93 -8.35
CA ASP A 132 13.80 9.50 -9.27
C ASP A 132 13.28 10.79 -9.92
N LYS A 133 11.99 10.89 -10.26
CA LYS A 133 11.39 12.10 -10.83
C LYS A 133 11.28 13.24 -9.81
N ASP A 134 10.91 12.93 -8.57
CA ASP A 134 10.73 13.89 -7.47
C ASP A 134 12.07 14.30 -6.86
N TYR A 135 13.06 13.39 -6.88
CA TYR A 135 14.46 13.57 -6.52
C TYR A 135 15.37 13.67 -7.75
N GLN A 136 14.86 14.04 -8.92
CA GLN A 136 15.71 14.51 -10.01
C GLN A 136 16.37 15.75 -9.45
N LEU A 137 17.56 15.56 -8.88
CA LEU A 137 18.41 16.59 -8.34
C LEU A 137 18.42 17.67 -9.40
N ASP A 138 17.83 18.82 -9.06
CA ASP A 138 18.00 20.03 -9.85
C ASP A 138 19.48 20.08 -10.24
N LYS A 139 19.81 20.34 -11.52
CA LYS A 139 21.20 20.25 -12.03
C LYS A 139 22.19 20.99 -11.13
N LYS A 140 21.69 21.97 -10.37
CA LYS A 140 22.35 22.71 -9.30
C LYS A 140 22.75 21.86 -8.08
N ASN A 141 21.86 21.02 -7.57
CA ASN A 141 22.12 20.12 -6.44
C ASN A 141 23.06 18.97 -6.83
N LEU A 142 22.95 18.44 -8.05
CA LEU A 142 23.93 17.50 -8.61
C LEU A 142 25.33 18.13 -8.68
N ARG A 143 25.44 19.38 -9.12
CA ARG A 143 26.72 20.12 -9.12
C ARG A 143 27.26 20.38 -7.72
N LEU A 144 26.40 20.69 -6.75
CA LEU A 144 26.79 20.89 -5.36
C LEU A 144 27.29 19.59 -4.71
N LEU A 145 26.60 18.47 -4.93
CA LEU A 145 27.01 17.15 -4.46
C LEU A 145 28.38 16.78 -5.06
N HIS A 146 28.54 16.97 -6.36
CA HIS A 146 29.80 16.66 -7.05
C HIS A 146 30.95 17.58 -6.64
N TYR A 147 30.66 18.84 -6.29
CA TYR A 147 31.65 19.76 -5.73
C TYR A 147 32.07 19.34 -4.31
N GLN A 148 31.12 18.90 -3.47
CA GLN A 148 31.41 18.39 -2.13
C GLN A 148 32.18 17.07 -2.16
N GLU A 149 31.83 16.14 -3.05
CA GLU A 149 32.59 14.90 -3.25
C GLU A 149 34.03 15.19 -3.69
N LYS A 150 34.22 16.18 -4.58
CA LYS A 150 35.54 16.56 -5.12
C LYS A 150 36.43 17.34 -4.14
N HIS A 151 35.84 18.06 -3.18
CA HIS A 151 36.57 18.96 -2.29
C HIS A 151 36.52 18.58 -0.81
N CYS A 152 35.59 17.73 -0.38
CA CYS A 152 35.41 17.32 1.02
C CYS A 152 35.37 15.80 1.25
N GLY A 153 35.46 14.98 0.19
CA GLY A 153 35.58 13.52 0.29
C GLY A 153 37.02 13.06 0.03
N ALA A 154 37.87 13.09 1.07
CA ALA A 154 39.25 12.59 1.12
C ALA A 154 40.22 13.09 0.03
#